data_AF-A0A1Q7X0P8-F1
#
_entry.id   AF-A0A1Q7X0P8-F1
#
_cell.length_a   1.000
_cell.length_b   1.000
_cell.length_c   1.000
_cell.angle_alpha   90.00
_cell.angle_beta   90.00
_cell.angle_gamma   90.00
#
_symmetry.space_group_name_H-M   'P 1'
#
loop_
_entity.id
_entity.type
_entity.pdbx_description
1 polymer ?
#
loop_
_entity_poly.entity_id
_entity_poly.type
_entity_poly.pdbx_seq_one_letter_code
_entity_poly.pdbx_strand_id
1 'polypeptide(L)'
;MEATAPLTDPAPRTFFGVPSLRELDMLDAQVAFLGVPYDGGKPEPRIPTGQRAGPAAAREATQAQFYYPRSTRPGGDRGAEGWYDVEADRDYLIGVTMADVGDVAIQGSDAEANYERITGAARRIAEQGALMVAIGGDHSISYPLGRGMEPFGQFDVVHVDAHADFLDELNGSRLTGASQLRRLAELPFVGTVTALGVRNVDRAEVDGMRKLGDGGRPASMCSTAGRAMRCVRRSPRQGRSTSRSTSTCSILRSRPGTRCRSRAGSATGRFARSWSKSRDVGA
;
A
#
# COMPACT_ATOMS: atom_id res chain seq x y z
N MET A 1 -1.63 21.39 -30.46
CA MET A 1 -1.18 20.81 -29.18
C MET A 1 -2.34 19.98 -28.68
N GLU A 2 -2.25 18.66 -28.83
CA GLU A 2 -3.27 17.74 -28.33
C GLU A 2 -3.17 17.75 -26.81
N ALA A 3 -4.21 18.23 -26.13
CA ALA A 3 -4.25 18.20 -24.67
C ALA A 3 -4.32 16.73 -24.24
N THR A 4 -3.21 16.20 -23.73
CA THR A 4 -3.18 14.86 -23.13
C THR A 4 -4.26 14.77 -22.06
N ALA A 5 -5.19 13.83 -22.23
CA ALA A 5 -6.27 13.60 -21.28
C ALA A 5 -5.72 13.42 -19.86
N PRO A 6 -6.41 13.93 -18.82
CA PRO A 6 -5.93 13.85 -17.45
C PRO A 6 -5.68 12.40 -17.03
N LEU A 7 -4.72 12.21 -16.12
CA LEU A 7 -4.41 10.89 -15.56
C LEU A 7 -5.44 10.46 -14.52
N THR A 8 -6.11 11.43 -13.89
CA THR A 8 -7.11 11.18 -12.84
C THR A 8 -8.36 12.03 -13.05
N ASP A 9 -9.52 11.44 -12.73
CA ASP A 9 -10.81 12.10 -12.70
C ASP A 9 -11.26 12.32 -11.24
N PRO A 10 -11.78 13.51 -10.89
CA PRO A 10 -12.27 13.77 -9.54
C PRO A 10 -13.44 12.84 -9.18
N ALA A 11 -13.39 12.26 -7.99
CA ALA A 11 -14.48 11.44 -7.47
C ALA A 11 -15.61 12.32 -6.86
N PRO A 12 -16.88 11.90 -6.94
CA PRO A 12 -18.01 12.67 -6.40
C PRO A 12 -18.01 12.75 -4.86
N ARG A 13 -17.33 11.81 -4.21
CA ARG A 13 -17.03 11.80 -2.78
C ARG A 13 -15.53 11.67 -2.62
N THR A 14 -15.02 11.95 -1.42
CA THR A 14 -13.60 11.77 -1.08
C THR A 14 -13.43 10.80 0.08
N PHE A 15 -12.33 10.05 0.10
CA PHE A 15 -11.98 9.17 1.22
C PHE A 15 -11.96 9.96 2.53
N PHE A 16 -12.67 9.48 3.55
CA PHE A 16 -12.76 10.13 4.87
C PHE A 16 -13.23 11.59 4.84
N GLY A 17 -13.76 12.11 3.72
CA GLY A 17 -14.09 13.53 3.58
C GLY A 17 -12.88 14.47 3.47
N VAL A 18 -11.69 13.97 3.09
CA VAL A 18 -10.51 14.82 2.87
C VAL A 18 -10.72 15.78 1.69
N PRO A 19 -9.94 16.88 1.57
CA PRO A 19 -10.00 17.76 0.41
C PRO A 19 -9.75 17.00 -0.91
N SER A 20 -10.56 17.31 -1.92
CA SER A 20 -10.36 16.83 -3.29
C SER A 20 -9.32 17.68 -4.00
N LEU A 21 -8.40 17.03 -4.71
CA LEU A 21 -7.42 17.65 -5.58
C LEU A 21 -7.67 17.22 -7.03
N ARG A 22 -7.80 18.20 -7.94
CA ARG A 22 -8.08 17.92 -9.36
C ARG A 22 -6.83 17.76 -10.21
N GLU A 23 -5.75 18.42 -9.83
CA GLU A 23 -4.51 18.45 -10.59
C GLU A 23 -3.40 17.81 -9.78
N LEU A 24 -2.88 16.66 -10.23
CA LEU A 24 -1.85 15.90 -9.52
C LEU A 24 -0.57 16.70 -9.28
N ASP A 25 -0.20 17.59 -10.21
CA ASP A 25 1.00 18.43 -10.10
C ASP A 25 0.89 19.47 -8.96
N MET A 26 -0.33 19.73 -8.45
CA MET A 26 -0.60 20.66 -7.36
C MET A 26 -0.71 19.98 -5.98
N LEU A 27 -0.33 18.70 -5.88
CA LEU A 27 -0.43 17.92 -4.64
C LEU A 27 0.50 18.46 -3.54
N ASP A 28 -0.09 19.18 -2.58
CA ASP A 28 0.54 19.61 -1.31
C ASP A 28 -0.09 18.88 -0.12
N ALA A 29 0.14 17.57 -0.03
CA ALA A 29 -0.32 16.74 1.09
C ALA A 29 0.69 15.65 1.45
N GLN A 30 0.74 15.26 2.73
CA GLN A 30 1.59 14.17 3.20
C GLN A 30 1.05 12.80 2.80
N VAL A 31 -0.27 12.67 2.64
CA VAL A 31 -0.96 11.45 2.20
C VAL A 31 -1.84 11.76 1.00
N ALA A 32 -1.76 10.94 -0.04
CA ALA A 32 -2.59 11.03 -1.23
C ALA A 32 -3.40 9.75 -1.40
N PHE A 33 -4.73 9.87 -1.37
CA PHE A 33 -5.62 8.76 -1.69
C PHE A 33 -5.89 8.74 -3.19
N LEU A 34 -5.67 7.59 -3.81
CA LEU A 34 -5.90 7.35 -5.24
C LEU A 34 -6.85 6.17 -5.40
N GLY A 35 -7.95 6.34 -6.13
CA GLY A 35 -8.76 5.21 -6.56
C GLY A 35 -8.26 4.66 -7.90
N VAL A 36 -8.32 3.35 -8.06
CA VAL A 36 -7.93 2.68 -9.31
C VAL A 36 -9.08 1.75 -9.73
N PRO A 37 -10.11 2.26 -10.44
CA PRO A 37 -11.31 1.50 -10.79
C PRO A 37 -11.05 0.54 -11.97
N TYR A 38 -10.13 -0.42 -11.78
CA TYR A 38 -9.70 -1.37 -12.79
C TYR A 38 -9.95 -2.80 -12.35
N ASP A 39 -10.65 -3.58 -13.18
CA ASP A 39 -10.87 -5.01 -12.95
C ASP A 39 -10.63 -5.87 -14.20
N GLY A 40 -9.77 -5.40 -15.10
CA GLY A 40 -9.45 -6.08 -16.36
C GLY A 40 -8.37 -7.16 -16.26
N GLY A 41 -7.62 -7.22 -15.16
CA GLY A 41 -6.49 -8.13 -14.96
C GLY A 41 -6.85 -9.38 -14.17
N LYS A 42 -8.13 -9.79 -14.17
CA LYS A 42 -8.56 -11.00 -13.47
C LYS A 42 -7.89 -12.24 -14.08
N PRO A 43 -7.47 -13.20 -13.24
CA PRO A 43 -6.73 -14.36 -13.72
C PRO A 43 -7.61 -15.34 -14.52
N GLU A 44 -8.92 -15.38 -14.26
CA GLU A 44 -9.82 -16.33 -14.91
C GLU A 44 -11.18 -15.72 -15.28
N PRO A 45 -11.80 -16.14 -16.40
CA PRO A 45 -13.11 -15.63 -16.82
C PRO A 45 -14.27 -15.92 -15.85
N ARG A 46 -14.14 -16.96 -15.01
CA ARG A 46 -15.19 -17.36 -14.06
C ARG A 46 -15.18 -16.53 -12.77
N ILE A 47 -14.12 -15.76 -12.53
CA ILE A 47 -14.01 -14.93 -11.33
C ILE A 47 -14.93 -13.72 -11.50
N PRO A 48 -15.81 -13.43 -10.51
CA PRO A 48 -16.72 -12.30 -10.58
C PRO A 48 -16.02 -10.96 -10.82
N THR A 49 -16.68 -10.12 -11.62
CA THR A 49 -16.33 -8.73 -11.85
C THR A 49 -16.97 -7.81 -10.82
N GLY A 50 -16.50 -6.56 -10.76
CA GLY A 50 -17.04 -5.56 -9.84
C GLY A 50 -16.00 -4.90 -8.94
N GLN A 51 -14.75 -5.39 -8.92
CA GLN A 51 -13.67 -4.78 -8.12
C GLN A 51 -13.45 -3.31 -8.51
N ARG A 52 -13.70 -2.94 -9.78
CA ARG A 52 -13.64 -1.54 -10.25
C ARG A 52 -14.56 -0.58 -9.47
N ALA A 53 -15.61 -1.08 -8.82
CA ALA A 53 -16.49 -0.28 -7.96
C ALA A 53 -15.93 -0.09 -6.54
N GLY A 54 -14.86 -0.82 -6.19
CA GLY A 54 -14.19 -0.78 -4.89
C GLY A 54 -13.80 0.62 -4.42
N PRO A 55 -13.18 1.48 -5.25
CA PRO A 55 -12.83 2.85 -4.85
C PRO A 55 -14.06 3.66 -4.43
N ALA A 56 -15.13 3.65 -5.23
CA ALA A 56 -16.36 4.37 -4.92
C ALA A 56 -17.03 3.87 -3.63
N ALA A 57 -17.13 2.54 -3.47
CA ALA A 57 -17.70 1.92 -2.28
C ALA A 57 -16.89 2.24 -1.01
N ALA A 58 -15.56 2.25 -1.10
CA ALA A 58 -14.69 2.59 0.02
C ALA A 58 -14.78 4.09 0.39
N ARG A 59 -14.94 5.00 -0.59
CA ARG A 59 -15.20 6.41 -0.29
C ARG A 59 -16.52 6.60 0.44
N GLU A 60 -17.58 5.91 0.01
CA GLU A 60 -18.89 5.95 0.67
C GLU A 60 -18.81 5.42 2.10
N ALA A 61 -18.20 4.25 2.30
CA ALA A 61 -18.05 3.63 3.61
C ALA A 61 -17.21 4.48 4.57
N THR A 62 -16.10 5.05 4.10
CA THR A 62 -15.23 5.87 4.95
C THR A 62 -15.93 7.15 5.40
N GLN A 63 -16.66 7.85 4.53
CA GLN A 63 -17.43 9.04 4.92
C GLN A 63 -18.52 8.74 5.96
N ALA A 64 -19.09 7.53 5.95
CA ALA A 64 -20.12 7.13 6.90
C ALA A 64 -19.57 6.78 8.29
N GLN A 65 -18.32 6.30 8.38
CA GLN A 65 -17.74 5.79 9.62
C GLN A 65 -16.73 6.73 10.27
N PHE A 66 -15.88 7.37 9.47
CA PHE A 66 -14.75 8.17 9.92
C PHE A 66 -14.64 9.44 9.08
N TYR A 67 -14.78 10.59 9.73
CA TYR A 67 -14.57 11.88 9.11
C TYR A 67 -13.15 12.37 9.41
N TYR A 68 -12.49 12.98 8.43
CA TYR A 68 -11.22 13.71 8.57
C TYR A 68 -11.48 14.99 9.37
N PRO A 69 -11.17 15.02 10.68
CA PRO A 69 -11.48 16.17 11.50
C PRO A 69 -10.44 17.24 11.18
N ARG A 70 -10.87 18.33 10.55
CA ARG A 70 -10.03 19.50 10.32
C ARG A 70 -10.44 20.60 11.28
N SER A 71 -9.46 21.19 11.96
CA SER A 71 -9.69 22.39 12.76
C SER A 71 -10.29 23.50 11.89
N THR A 72 -11.51 23.90 12.21
CA THR A 72 -12.22 25.03 11.58
C THR A 72 -11.81 26.38 12.18
N ARG A 73 -10.92 26.38 13.18
CA ARG A 73 -10.44 27.63 13.80
C ARG A 73 -9.62 28.45 12.79
N PRO A 74 -9.86 29.77 12.67
CA PRO A 74 -9.01 30.66 11.90
C PRO A 74 -7.54 30.56 12.36
N GLY A 75 -6.62 30.27 11.44
CA GLY A 75 -5.21 30.05 11.76
C GLY A 75 -4.86 28.66 12.32
N GLY A 76 -5.81 27.72 12.35
CA GLY A 76 -5.56 26.33 12.73
C GLY A 76 -4.67 25.59 11.73
N ASP A 77 -4.00 24.54 12.20
CA ASP A 77 -3.12 23.70 11.39
C ASP A 77 -3.88 23.07 10.19
N ARG A 78 -3.20 22.95 9.03
CA ARG A 78 -3.79 22.42 7.78
C ARG A 78 -4.16 20.92 7.83
N GLY A 79 -3.72 20.22 8.87
CA GLY A 79 -3.81 18.76 9.02
C GLY A 79 -4.99 18.27 9.86
N ALA A 80 -5.04 16.96 10.09
CA ALA A 80 -6.07 16.34 10.92
C ALA A 80 -5.93 16.74 12.41
N GLU A 81 -7.04 16.82 13.14
CA GLU A 81 -7.04 16.95 14.60
C GLU A 81 -6.55 15.68 15.31
N GLY A 82 -6.60 14.53 14.61
CA GLY A 82 -6.09 13.25 15.08
C GLY A 82 -7.19 12.25 15.46
N TRP A 83 -6.77 11.02 15.75
CA TRP A 83 -7.64 9.94 16.24
C TRP A 83 -6.99 9.24 17.41
N TYR A 84 -7.77 9.05 18.47
CA TYR A 84 -7.33 8.39 19.69
C TYR A 84 -7.28 6.86 19.50
N ASP A 85 -6.15 6.26 19.88
CA ASP A 85 -5.95 4.83 19.95
C ASP A 85 -5.95 4.38 21.42
N VAL A 86 -6.88 3.49 21.76
CA VAL A 86 -7.08 2.97 23.12
C VAL A 86 -5.91 2.11 23.60
N GLU A 87 -5.29 1.34 22.71
CA GLU A 87 -4.20 0.42 23.05
C GLU A 87 -2.88 1.17 23.27
N ALA A 88 -2.68 2.26 22.54
CA ALA A 88 -1.49 3.09 22.63
C ALA A 88 -1.64 4.28 23.60
N ASP A 89 -2.85 4.54 24.12
CA ASP A 89 -3.20 5.66 25.00
C ASP A 89 -2.72 7.01 24.45
N ARG A 90 -2.97 7.26 23.15
CA ARG A 90 -2.55 8.50 22.48
C ARG A 90 -3.29 8.77 21.17
N ASP A 91 -3.25 10.04 20.76
CA ASP A 91 -3.71 10.48 19.45
C ASP A 91 -2.67 10.21 18.35
N TYR A 92 -3.16 9.74 17.20
CA TYR A 92 -2.39 9.56 15.97
C TYR A 92 -2.83 10.55 14.89
N LEU A 93 -1.93 10.76 13.93
CA LEU A 93 -2.16 11.55 12.71
C LEU A 93 -2.48 13.05 12.95
N ILE A 94 -2.27 13.57 14.17
CA ILE A 94 -2.37 15.00 14.45
C ILE A 94 -1.47 15.78 13.49
N GLY A 95 -2.03 16.79 12.82
CA GLY A 95 -1.33 17.67 11.88
C GLY A 95 -1.00 17.05 10.53
N VAL A 96 -1.35 15.78 10.28
CA VAL A 96 -1.09 15.12 8.99
C VAL A 96 -2.03 15.68 7.92
N THR A 97 -1.47 16.19 6.83
CA THR A 97 -2.25 16.66 5.67
C THR A 97 -2.57 15.50 4.72
N MET A 98 -3.81 15.43 4.28
CA MET A 98 -4.30 14.37 3.39
C MET A 98 -5.13 14.99 2.25
N ALA A 99 -5.07 14.39 1.07
CA ALA A 99 -5.88 14.77 -0.09
C ALA A 99 -6.35 13.53 -0.87
N ASP A 100 -7.51 13.61 -1.49
CA ASP A 100 -8.02 12.62 -2.44
C ASP A 100 -7.78 13.15 -3.85
N VAL A 101 -7.00 12.42 -4.63
CA VAL A 101 -6.63 12.80 -6.00
C VAL A 101 -7.57 12.21 -7.06
N GLY A 102 -8.70 11.65 -6.63
CA GLY A 102 -9.69 11.05 -7.52
C GLY A 102 -9.32 9.64 -7.97
N ASP A 103 -9.87 9.25 -9.11
CA ASP A 103 -9.70 7.93 -9.70
C ASP A 103 -8.78 8.01 -10.91
N VAL A 104 -7.93 6.99 -11.13
CA VAL A 104 -7.21 6.87 -12.41
C VAL A 104 -8.24 6.83 -13.54
N ALA A 105 -8.02 7.66 -14.56
CA ALA A 105 -8.88 7.75 -15.75
C ALA A 105 -8.68 6.51 -16.64
N ILE A 106 -9.31 5.39 -16.26
CA ILE A 106 -9.27 4.12 -16.97
C ILE A 106 -10.01 4.25 -18.31
N GLN A 107 -9.38 3.76 -19.38
CA GLN A 107 -9.87 3.86 -20.76
C GLN A 107 -10.10 2.48 -21.36
N GLY A 108 -11.36 2.19 -21.70
CA GLY A 108 -11.75 1.00 -22.46
C GLY A 108 -11.16 -0.30 -21.92
N SER A 109 -10.76 -1.19 -22.82
CA SER A 109 -10.23 -2.51 -22.52
C SER A 109 -8.73 -2.66 -22.78
N ASP A 110 -8.02 -1.58 -23.09
CA ASP A 110 -6.58 -1.63 -23.34
C ASP A 110 -5.81 -1.75 -22.02
N ALA A 111 -5.38 -2.96 -21.69
CA ALA A 111 -4.69 -3.24 -20.44
C ALA A 111 -3.36 -2.49 -20.33
N GLU A 112 -2.56 -2.44 -21.41
CA GLU A 112 -1.25 -1.79 -21.39
C GLU A 112 -1.38 -0.28 -21.23
N ALA A 113 -2.26 0.36 -22.02
CA ALA A 113 -2.52 1.78 -21.89
C ALA A 113 -3.04 2.14 -20.48
N ASN A 114 -3.92 1.31 -19.90
CA ASN A 114 -4.38 1.52 -18.53
C ASN A 114 -3.26 1.35 -17.50
N TYR A 115 -2.35 0.40 -17.68
CA TYR A 115 -1.19 0.23 -16.81
C TYR A 115 -0.23 1.42 -16.89
N GLU A 116 -0.04 2.00 -18.07
CA GLU A 116 0.73 3.25 -18.23
C GLU A 116 0.06 4.42 -17.52
N ARG A 117 -1.28 4.54 -17.58
CA ARG A 117 -2.03 5.58 -16.86
C ARG A 117 -1.90 5.44 -15.34
N ILE A 118 -2.07 4.21 -14.83
CA ILE A 118 -1.89 3.90 -13.40
C ILE A 118 -0.45 4.23 -12.96
N THR A 119 0.53 3.83 -13.77
CA THR A 119 1.96 4.12 -13.51
C THR A 119 2.23 5.61 -13.50
N GLY A 120 1.67 6.36 -14.46
CA GLY A 120 1.79 7.80 -14.54
C GLY A 120 1.22 8.51 -13.32
N ALA A 121 0.01 8.14 -12.90
CA ALA A 121 -0.63 8.70 -11.71
C ALA A 121 0.21 8.43 -10.44
N ALA A 122 0.64 7.18 -10.23
CA ALA A 122 1.51 6.81 -9.12
C ALA A 122 2.86 7.56 -9.13
N ARG A 123 3.47 7.73 -10.32
CA ARG A 123 4.72 8.48 -10.49
C ARG A 123 4.57 9.94 -10.07
N ARG A 124 3.50 10.61 -10.50
CA ARG A 124 3.22 12.00 -10.10
C ARG A 124 3.09 12.14 -8.58
N ILE A 125 2.37 11.23 -7.93
CA ILE A 125 2.25 11.23 -6.46
C ILE A 125 3.62 10.99 -5.80
N ALA A 126 4.41 10.07 -6.34
CA ALA A 126 5.73 9.74 -5.81
C ALA A 126 6.76 10.88 -5.97
N GLU A 127 6.72 11.63 -7.07
CA GLU A 127 7.57 12.80 -7.31
C GLU A 127 7.37 13.87 -6.22
N GLN A 128 6.11 14.08 -5.80
CA GLN A 128 5.75 14.99 -4.70
C GLN A 128 6.14 14.43 -3.32
N GLY A 129 6.52 13.16 -3.22
CA GLY A 129 6.93 12.51 -1.98
C GLY A 129 5.81 12.24 -0.99
N ALA A 130 4.55 12.25 -1.46
CA ALA A 130 3.38 11.93 -0.65
C ALA A 130 3.26 10.41 -0.43
N LEU A 131 2.82 10.00 0.76
CA LEU A 131 2.44 8.62 1.00
C LEU A 131 1.18 8.28 0.20
N MET A 132 1.34 7.46 -0.85
CA MET A 132 0.21 7.02 -1.66
C MET A 132 -0.58 5.92 -0.93
N VAL A 133 -1.89 6.12 -0.83
CA VAL A 133 -2.85 5.09 -0.42
C VAL A 133 -3.75 4.82 -1.62
N ALA A 134 -3.44 3.75 -2.35
CA ALA A 134 -4.20 3.35 -3.51
C ALA A 134 -5.31 2.37 -3.10
N ILE A 135 -6.54 2.65 -3.51
CA ILE A 135 -7.68 1.76 -3.32
C ILE A 135 -8.03 1.22 -4.69
N GLY A 136 -7.91 -0.09 -4.83
CA GLY A 136 -7.99 -0.74 -6.11
C GLY A 136 -9.37 -1.21 -6.52
N GLY A 137 -9.37 -1.66 -7.78
CA GLY A 137 -10.06 -2.86 -8.18
C GLY A 137 -9.16 -4.09 -8.03
N ASP A 138 -9.02 -4.92 -9.06
CA ASP A 138 -8.37 -6.23 -8.92
C ASP A 138 -6.88 -6.15 -8.56
N HIS A 139 -6.28 -7.28 -8.16
CA HIS A 139 -4.91 -7.29 -7.64
C HIS A 139 -3.84 -6.93 -8.69
N SER A 140 -4.19 -6.93 -9.98
CA SER A 140 -3.25 -6.71 -11.06
C SER A 140 -2.68 -5.27 -11.06
N ILE A 141 -3.42 -4.31 -10.49
CA ILE A 141 -3.01 -2.91 -10.40
C ILE A 141 -1.76 -2.68 -9.55
N SER A 142 -1.40 -3.62 -8.68
CA SER A 142 -0.27 -3.50 -7.77
C SER A 142 1.05 -3.33 -8.53
N TYR A 143 1.20 -4.00 -9.68
CA TYR A 143 2.38 -3.88 -10.52
C TYR A 143 2.55 -2.46 -11.11
N PRO A 144 1.60 -1.89 -11.87
CA PRO A 144 1.76 -0.54 -12.42
C PRO A 144 1.86 0.53 -11.31
N LEU A 145 1.18 0.35 -10.17
CA LEU A 145 1.37 1.23 -9.02
C LEU A 145 2.81 1.19 -8.52
N GLY A 146 3.37 0.00 -8.28
CA GLY A 146 4.75 -0.14 -7.83
C GLY A 146 5.78 0.31 -8.86
N ARG A 147 5.50 0.12 -10.15
CA ARG A 147 6.33 0.67 -11.24
C ARG A 147 6.39 2.20 -11.19
N GLY A 148 5.29 2.86 -10.85
CA GLY A 148 5.24 4.32 -10.68
C GLY A 148 5.99 4.82 -9.44
N MET A 149 6.31 3.96 -8.48
CA MET A 149 6.99 4.34 -7.23
C MET A 149 8.52 4.49 -7.37
N GLU A 150 9.07 4.34 -8.57
CA GLU A 150 10.49 4.57 -8.88
C GLU A 150 11.09 5.85 -8.25
N PRO A 151 10.41 7.02 -8.22
CA PRO A 151 10.94 8.24 -7.60
C PRO A 151 11.23 8.12 -6.09
N PHE A 152 10.65 7.15 -5.39
CA PHE A 152 10.98 6.85 -3.99
C PHE A 152 12.32 6.11 -3.84
N GLY A 153 12.89 5.60 -4.93
CA GLY A 153 14.06 4.74 -4.94
C GLY A 153 13.75 3.33 -4.42
N GLN A 154 14.78 2.63 -3.95
CA GLN A 154 14.65 1.22 -3.59
C GLN A 154 13.68 0.96 -2.43
N PHE A 155 12.71 0.06 -2.60
CA PHE A 155 11.74 -0.34 -1.58
C PHE A 155 11.54 -1.86 -1.50
N ASP A 156 10.96 -2.32 -0.40
CA ASP A 156 10.58 -3.71 -0.17
C ASP A 156 9.06 -3.87 -0.29
N VAL A 157 8.61 -5.07 -0.66
CA VAL A 157 7.19 -5.42 -0.82
C VAL A 157 6.75 -6.37 0.29
N VAL A 158 5.71 -5.98 1.02
CA VAL A 158 4.96 -6.86 1.91
C VAL A 158 3.60 -7.14 1.29
N HIS A 159 3.43 -8.39 0.87
CA HIS A 159 2.23 -8.92 0.23
C HIS A 159 1.42 -9.70 1.26
N VAL A 160 0.16 -9.34 1.43
CA VAL A 160 -0.76 -10.04 2.35
C VAL A 160 -1.91 -10.57 1.52
N ASP A 161 -1.87 -11.85 1.19
CA ASP A 161 -2.88 -12.50 0.35
C ASP A 161 -2.95 -14.01 0.68
N ALA A 162 -4.09 -14.62 0.34
CA ALA A 162 -4.24 -16.06 0.31
C ALA A 162 -3.44 -16.70 -0.84
N HIS A 163 -3.22 -15.97 -1.92
CA HIS A 163 -2.54 -16.39 -3.13
C HIS A 163 -1.10 -15.89 -3.17
N ALA A 164 -0.25 -16.63 -3.86
CA ALA A 164 1.14 -16.23 -4.08
C ALA A 164 1.28 -15.09 -5.09
N ASP A 165 0.40 -15.04 -6.10
CA ASP A 165 0.41 -14.09 -7.21
C ASP A 165 1.77 -13.97 -7.93
N PHE A 166 2.46 -15.12 -8.04
CA PHE A 166 3.85 -15.19 -8.50
C PHE A 166 4.04 -16.00 -9.79
N LEU A 167 2.97 -16.24 -10.55
CA LEU A 167 3.06 -16.89 -11.85
C LEU A 167 3.80 -15.98 -12.84
N ASP A 168 4.63 -16.58 -13.69
CA ASP A 168 5.30 -15.82 -14.75
C ASP A 168 4.32 -15.39 -15.83
N GLU A 169 3.39 -16.27 -16.22
CA GLU A 169 2.34 -16.01 -17.18
C GLU A 169 1.12 -16.86 -16.84
N LEU A 170 -0.07 -16.33 -17.11
CA LEU A 170 -1.32 -17.06 -17.03
C LEU A 170 -2.13 -16.82 -18.30
N ASN A 171 -2.50 -17.89 -19.01
CA ASN A 171 -3.30 -17.83 -20.24
C ASN A 171 -2.74 -16.88 -21.32
N GLY A 172 -1.42 -16.83 -21.52
CA GLY A 172 -0.81 -15.91 -22.50
C GLY A 172 -0.56 -14.49 -21.98
N SER A 173 -0.97 -14.16 -20.75
CA SER A 173 -0.86 -12.82 -20.19
C SER A 173 0.06 -12.76 -18.97
N ARG A 174 0.94 -11.76 -18.97
CA ARG A 174 1.82 -11.40 -17.84
C ARG A 174 1.23 -10.30 -16.95
N LEU A 175 0.09 -9.71 -17.36
CA LEU A 175 -0.57 -8.56 -16.75
C LEU A 175 -1.87 -9.00 -16.05
N THR A 176 -1.76 -10.01 -15.18
CA THR A 176 -2.89 -10.53 -14.40
C THR A 176 -2.63 -10.38 -12.91
N GLY A 177 -3.70 -10.46 -12.11
CA GLY A 177 -3.62 -10.48 -10.66
C GLY A 177 -2.75 -11.62 -10.12
N ALA A 178 -2.71 -12.76 -10.82
CA ALA A 178 -1.88 -13.91 -10.44
C ALA A 178 -0.39 -13.76 -10.78
N SER A 179 0.01 -12.68 -11.46
CA SER A 179 1.40 -12.42 -11.88
C SER A 179 1.96 -11.12 -11.32
N GLN A 180 1.14 -10.29 -10.66
CA GLN A 180 1.52 -8.94 -10.27
C GLN A 180 2.74 -8.91 -9.34
N LEU A 181 2.84 -9.85 -8.38
CA LEU A 181 3.94 -9.88 -7.42
C LEU A 181 5.24 -10.28 -8.10
N ARG A 182 5.15 -11.18 -9.09
CA ARG A 182 6.28 -11.54 -9.94
C ARG A 182 6.78 -10.35 -10.76
N ARG A 183 5.86 -9.59 -11.36
CA ARG A 183 6.21 -8.37 -12.12
C ARG A 183 6.84 -7.31 -11.23
N LEU A 184 6.33 -7.11 -10.01
CA LEU A 184 6.96 -6.23 -9.02
C LEU A 184 8.38 -6.66 -8.69
N ALA A 185 8.60 -7.95 -8.43
CA ALA A 185 9.91 -8.48 -8.09
C ALA A 185 10.95 -8.32 -9.22
N GLU A 186 10.51 -8.17 -10.46
CA GLU A 186 11.37 -7.96 -11.63
C GLU A 186 11.87 -6.51 -11.75
N LEU A 187 11.23 -5.55 -11.07
CA LEU A 187 11.64 -4.15 -11.09
C LEU A 187 13.01 -3.96 -10.39
N PRO A 188 13.93 -3.16 -10.95
CA PRO A 188 15.30 -3.05 -10.46
C PRO A 188 15.42 -2.36 -9.10
N PHE A 189 14.40 -1.59 -8.70
CA PHE A 189 14.33 -0.89 -7.41
C PHE A 189 13.48 -1.64 -6.37
N VAL A 190 12.97 -2.84 -6.69
CA VAL A 190 12.31 -3.70 -5.71
C VAL A 190 13.34 -4.63 -5.08
N GLY A 191 13.50 -4.52 -3.76
CA GLY A 191 14.42 -5.33 -2.97
C GLY A 191 13.79 -6.66 -2.56
N THR A 192 13.37 -6.72 -1.31
CA THR A 192 12.80 -7.92 -0.68
C THR A 192 11.31 -8.06 -0.99
N VAL A 193 10.88 -9.30 -1.26
CA VAL A 193 9.45 -9.64 -1.40
C VAL A 193 9.03 -10.63 -0.31
N THR A 194 8.08 -10.23 0.52
CA THR A 194 7.56 -11.08 1.61
C THR A 194 6.07 -11.27 1.48
N ALA A 195 5.64 -12.49 1.20
CA ALA A 195 4.24 -12.89 1.09
C ALA A 195 3.75 -13.58 2.38
N LEU A 196 2.62 -13.10 2.91
CA LEU A 196 2.03 -13.49 4.19
C LEU A 196 0.58 -13.94 3.99
N GLY A 197 0.20 -15.07 4.59
CA GLY A 197 -1.17 -15.59 4.51
C GLY A 197 -1.40 -16.59 3.37
N VAL A 198 -0.35 -16.92 2.61
CA VAL A 198 -0.39 -17.79 1.43
C VAL A 198 -0.87 -19.18 1.81
N ARG A 199 -1.99 -19.60 1.22
CA ARG A 199 -2.62 -20.92 1.40
C ARG A 199 -3.12 -21.54 0.10
N ASN A 200 -3.12 -20.77 -0.99
CA ASN A 200 -3.33 -21.25 -2.35
C ASN A 200 -2.11 -20.87 -3.19
N VAL A 201 -1.35 -21.87 -3.64
CA VAL A 201 -0.06 -21.65 -4.30
C VAL A 201 0.32 -22.85 -5.16
N ASP A 202 0.87 -22.57 -6.34
CA ASP A 202 1.41 -23.58 -7.24
C ASP A 202 2.90 -23.80 -7.05
N ARG A 203 3.37 -25.00 -7.44
CA ARG A 203 4.79 -25.37 -7.33
C ARG A 203 5.70 -24.41 -8.11
N ALA A 204 5.24 -23.97 -9.29
CA ALA A 204 5.98 -23.03 -10.14
C ALA A 204 6.21 -21.67 -9.43
N GLU A 205 5.22 -21.19 -8.67
CA GLU A 205 5.32 -19.94 -7.92
C GLU A 205 6.33 -20.05 -6.78
N VAL A 206 6.30 -21.17 -6.04
CA VAL A 206 7.27 -21.45 -4.96
C VAL A 206 8.68 -21.52 -5.52
N ASP A 207 8.89 -22.23 -6.62
CA ASP A 207 10.20 -22.35 -7.26
C ASP A 207 10.66 -21.00 -7.84
N GLY A 208 9.73 -20.18 -8.34
CA GLY A 208 9.99 -18.80 -8.76
C GLY A 208 10.51 -17.93 -7.62
N MET A 209 9.85 -17.95 -6.45
CA MET A 209 10.30 -17.20 -5.27
C MET A 209 11.64 -17.69 -4.74
N ARG A 210 11.90 -19.00 -4.75
CA ARG A 210 13.19 -19.55 -4.35
C ARG A 210 14.33 -19.07 -5.25
N LYS A 211 14.12 -19.13 -6.58
CA LYS A 211 15.08 -18.61 -7.55
C LYS A 211 15.38 -17.12 -7.33
N LEU A 212 14.38 -16.32 -6.95
CA LEU A 212 14.58 -14.92 -6.59
C LEU A 212 15.51 -14.79 -5.37
N GLY A 213 15.25 -15.59 -4.33
CA GLY A 213 16.07 -15.72 -3.13
C GLY A 213 17.52 -16.12 -3.41
N ASP A 214 17.72 -17.18 -4.20
CA ASP A 214 19.03 -17.71 -4.58
C ASP A 214 19.82 -16.69 -5.42
N GLY A 215 19.12 -15.86 -6.20
CA GLY A 215 19.68 -14.75 -6.97
C GLY A 215 20.05 -13.51 -6.14
N GLY A 216 20.07 -13.60 -4.81
CA GLY A 216 20.48 -12.53 -3.91
C GLY A 216 19.40 -11.50 -3.58
N ARG A 217 18.14 -11.73 -3.99
CA ARG A 217 16.99 -10.89 -3.62
C ARG A 217 16.10 -11.65 -2.62
N PRO A 218 16.12 -11.30 -1.32
CA PRO A 218 15.37 -12.04 -0.32
C PRO A 218 13.89 -12.17 -0.68
N ALA A 219 13.39 -13.41 -0.68
CA ALA A 219 12.02 -13.73 -1.01
C ALA A 219 11.49 -14.74 0.00
N SER A 220 10.31 -14.50 0.57
CA SER A 220 9.71 -15.44 1.53
C SER A 220 8.20 -15.56 1.41
N MET A 221 7.68 -16.76 1.69
CA MET A 221 6.26 -17.09 1.70
C MET A 221 5.90 -17.75 3.03
N CYS A 222 4.88 -17.25 3.71
CA CYS A 222 4.52 -17.72 5.05
C CYS A 222 3.00 -17.94 5.17
N SER A 223 2.60 -19.20 5.37
CA SER A 223 1.20 -19.63 5.38
C SER A 223 0.43 -19.38 6.67
N THR A 224 1.14 -19.17 7.79
CA THR A 224 0.52 -18.97 9.12
C THR A 224 0.98 -17.66 9.76
N ALA A 225 0.05 -16.94 10.39
CA ALA A 225 0.31 -15.68 11.09
C ALA A 225 1.46 -15.79 12.14
N GLY A 226 1.56 -16.94 12.83
CA GLY A 226 2.63 -17.21 13.81
C GLY A 226 4.04 -17.39 13.21
N ARG A 227 4.16 -17.59 11.89
CA ARG A 227 5.44 -17.55 11.15
C ARG A 227 5.64 -16.22 10.45
N ALA A 228 4.58 -15.48 10.12
CA ALA A 228 4.66 -14.16 9.47
C ALA A 228 5.58 -13.18 10.21
N MET A 229 5.49 -13.09 11.54
CA MET A 229 6.41 -12.25 12.34
C MET A 229 7.87 -12.68 12.24
N ARG A 230 8.17 -13.97 12.03
CA ARG A 230 9.54 -14.46 11.79
C ARG A 230 10.02 -14.11 10.38
N CYS A 231 9.13 -14.12 9.39
CA CYS A 231 9.45 -13.80 7.99
C CYS A 231 9.77 -12.30 7.85
N VAL A 232 8.94 -11.44 8.43
CA VAL A 232 9.22 -9.98 8.49
C VAL A 232 10.51 -9.68 9.26
N ARG A 233 10.82 -10.43 10.33
CA ARG A 233 12.07 -10.28 11.09
C ARG A 233 13.32 -10.80 10.36
N ARG A 234 13.16 -11.70 9.39
CA ARG A 234 14.26 -12.26 8.57
C ARG A 234 14.56 -11.42 7.33
N SER A 235 13.70 -10.47 6.98
CA SER A 235 14.02 -9.45 5.98
C SER A 235 15.27 -8.66 6.44
N PRO A 236 16.32 -8.52 5.63
CA PRO A 236 17.52 -7.80 6.03
C PRO A 236 17.14 -6.35 6.38
N ARG A 237 17.29 -5.99 7.66
CA ARG A 237 17.06 -4.62 8.12
C ARG A 237 18.14 -3.70 7.58
N GLN A 238 17.90 -3.09 6.42
CA GLN A 238 18.59 -1.85 6.07
C GLN A 238 18.00 -0.68 6.87
N GLY A 239 18.32 -0.63 8.17
CA GLY A 239 18.36 0.60 8.98
C GLY A 239 17.17 1.57 9.01
N ARG A 240 15.90 1.16 8.81
CA ARG A 240 14.76 2.10 8.78
C ARG A 240 13.54 1.59 9.54
N SER A 241 12.85 2.49 10.24
CA SER A 241 11.71 2.23 11.12
C SER A 241 10.46 1.82 10.33
N THR A 242 9.87 0.67 10.66
CA THR A 242 8.64 0.13 10.06
C THR A 242 7.44 0.41 10.98
N SER A 243 6.42 1.13 10.51
CA SER A 243 5.06 1.09 11.06
C SER A 243 4.25 -0.02 10.37
N ARG A 244 3.28 -0.59 11.08
CA ARG A 244 2.47 -1.75 10.64
C ARG A 244 1.09 -1.27 10.20
N SER A 245 0.63 -1.68 9.03
CA SER A 245 -0.77 -1.61 8.60
C SER A 245 -1.04 -2.77 7.64
N THR A 246 -2.23 -3.38 7.75
CA THR A 246 -2.70 -4.52 6.95
C THR A 246 -3.76 -4.04 5.97
N SER A 247 -3.45 -4.10 4.67
CA SER A 247 -4.35 -4.28 3.54
C SER A 247 -3.51 -4.75 2.34
N THR A 248 -4.14 -5.45 1.40
CA THR A 248 -3.54 -6.01 0.18
C THR A 248 -2.63 -4.97 -0.52
N CYS A 249 -1.34 -5.31 -0.61
CA CYS A 249 -0.21 -4.54 -1.14
C CYS A 249 0.11 -3.19 -0.45
N SER A 250 0.78 -3.22 0.71
CA SER A 250 1.45 -2.04 1.26
C SER A 250 2.87 -1.90 0.66
N ILE A 251 3.07 -0.95 -0.26
CA ILE A 251 4.41 -0.50 -0.69
C ILE A 251 4.98 0.35 0.45
N LEU A 252 6.05 -0.11 1.10
CA LEU A 252 6.62 0.56 2.27
C LEU A 252 7.90 1.30 1.89
N ARG A 253 7.83 2.65 1.81
CA ARG A 253 8.99 3.51 2.06
C ARG A 253 8.60 4.94 2.43
N SER A 254 9.24 5.48 3.47
CA SER A 254 9.34 6.93 3.72
C SER A 254 10.72 7.44 3.29
N ARG A 255 10.75 8.59 2.61
CA ARG A 255 12.00 9.27 2.18
C ARG A 255 12.93 9.51 3.39
N PRO A 256 14.26 9.32 3.28
CA PRO A 256 15.19 9.89 4.25
C PRO A 256 15.10 11.43 4.16
N GLY A 257 14.47 12.09 5.13
CA GLY A 257 14.39 13.55 5.18
C GLY A 257 13.05 14.11 5.64
N THR A 258 11.96 13.36 5.51
CA THR A 258 10.64 13.78 6.02
C THR A 258 10.58 13.54 7.53
N ARG A 259 11.13 14.46 8.33
CA ARG A 259 10.90 14.48 9.77
C ARG A 259 9.44 14.89 10.02
N CYS A 260 8.57 13.94 10.37
CA CYS A 260 7.47 14.26 11.27
C CYS A 260 8.09 14.66 12.62
N ARG A 261 8.35 15.96 12.82
CA ARG A 261 8.69 16.50 14.13
C ARG A 261 7.39 16.63 14.92
N SER A 262 7.03 15.63 15.71
CA SER A 262 6.30 15.93 16.95
C SER A 262 7.34 16.39 17.97
N ARG A 263 7.29 17.67 18.34
CA ARG A 263 8.02 18.18 19.50
C ARG A 263 7.28 17.70 20.75
N ALA A 264 7.82 16.74 21.47
CA ALA A 264 7.72 16.67 22.93
C ALA A 264 8.72 15.65 23.51
N GLY A 265 9.63 16.17 24.34
CA GLY A 265 10.11 15.54 25.58
C GLY A 265 10.72 14.15 25.54
N SER A 266 12.04 14.11 25.61
CA SER A 266 12.85 12.95 25.99
C SER A 266 12.51 12.43 27.39
N ALA A 267 12.26 11.12 27.53
CA ALA A 267 12.74 10.33 28.67
C ALA A 267 12.94 8.87 28.26
N THR A 268 14.20 8.48 28.21
CA THR A 268 14.69 7.10 28.12
C THR A 268 14.22 6.26 29.31
N GLY A 269 13.68 5.06 29.06
CA GLY A 269 13.46 4.03 30.08
C GLY A 269 13.81 2.64 29.55
N ARG A 270 14.92 2.07 30.01
CA ARG A 270 15.39 0.71 29.71
C ARG A 270 14.72 -0.32 30.64
N PHE A 271 14.45 -1.52 30.11
CA PHE A 271 14.49 -2.84 30.77
C PHE A 271 13.61 -3.15 32.01
N ALA A 272 12.66 -4.09 31.83
CA ALA A 272 12.34 -5.23 32.72
C ALA A 272 11.42 -6.17 31.90
N ARG A 273 11.68 -7.45 31.57
CA ARG A 273 12.15 -8.64 32.31
C ARG A 273 11.34 -8.97 33.57
N SER A 274 10.30 -9.78 33.40
CA SER A 274 9.95 -10.99 34.16
C SER A 274 8.92 -11.75 33.29
N TRP A 275 8.99 -13.03 32.93
CA TRP A 275 9.41 -14.23 33.65
C TRP A 275 8.75 -14.31 35.02
N SER A 276 7.45 -14.60 35.04
CA SER A 276 6.82 -15.34 36.14
C SER A 276 6.61 -16.79 35.68
N LYS A 277 7.58 -17.65 36.04
CA LYS A 277 7.33 -19.08 36.20
C LYS A 277 6.81 -19.30 37.61
N SER A 278 5.91 -20.29 37.71
CA SER A 278 5.50 -21.08 38.86
C SER A 278 4.73 -20.38 40.00
N ARG A 279 3.44 -20.72 40.09
CA ARG A 279 2.84 -21.39 41.26
C ARG A 279 1.42 -21.86 40.90
N ASP A 280 1.32 -23.07 40.38
CA ASP A 280 0.17 -23.96 40.60
C ASP A 280 0.71 -25.14 41.40
N VAL A 281 0.53 -25.11 42.73
CA VAL A 281 0.37 -26.30 43.59
C VAL A 281 -0.44 -25.86 44.82
N GLY A 282 -1.71 -26.27 44.85
CA GLY A 282 -2.40 -26.83 46.00
C GLY A 282 -3.21 -28.00 45.43
N ALA A 283 -3.25 -29.23 45.94
CA ALA A 283 -3.16 -29.75 47.31
C ALA A 283 -1.90 -29.43 48.15
#